data_AF-A0A8D2HEQ2-F1
#
_entry.id   AF-A0A8D2HEQ2-F1
#
_cell.length_a   1.000
_cell.length_b   1.000
_cell.length_c   1.000
_cell.angle_alpha   90.00
_cell.angle_beta   90.00
_cell.angle_gamma   90.00
#
_symmetry.space_group_name_H-M   'P 1'
#
loop_
_entity.id
_entity.type
_entity.pdbx_description
1 polymer ?
#
loop_
_entity_poly.entity_id
_entity_poly.type
_entity_poly.pdbx_seq_one_letter_code
_entity_poly.pdbx_strand_id
1 'polypeptide(L)'
;MASRSMRLLLLLSCVLSPEVLGDIIMRPSCATGWFYYRSNCYGYFRKLRNWSDAELECQSYGNGAHLASILNLKEASVIAEYISGYQRTQPVWIGLHDPQKKQQWQWIDGASYLYRPWSGRSLGGNKHCTEMGYRSNFVTWNKNECSKRQHFLCKYRP
;
A
#
# COMPACT_ATOMS: atom_id res chain seq x y z
N MET A 1 -40.25 74.02 18.61
CA MET A 1 -40.72 72.67 19.04
C MET A 1 -40.65 71.73 17.84
N ALA A 2 -40.15 70.51 18.06
CA ALA A 2 -39.95 69.40 17.11
C ALA A 2 -38.87 69.64 16.02
N SER A 3 -37.64 69.09 16.07
CA SER A 3 -37.12 67.73 16.34
C SER A 3 -37.12 66.81 15.11
N ARG A 4 -35.95 66.18 14.91
CA ARG A 4 -35.65 64.91 14.21
C ARG A 4 -35.39 64.99 12.71
N SER A 5 -34.40 64.33 12.11
CA SER A 5 -33.28 63.52 12.60
C SER A 5 -32.38 63.24 11.39
N MET A 6 -31.08 63.50 11.50
CA MET A 6 -30.07 63.13 10.50
C MET A 6 -29.88 61.61 10.53
N ARG A 7 -30.35 60.90 9.50
CA ARG A 7 -30.13 59.44 9.38
C ARG A 7 -28.80 59.20 8.68
N LEU A 8 -27.79 58.84 9.46
CA LEU A 8 -26.52 58.29 9.01
C LEU A 8 -26.77 56.84 8.54
N LEU A 9 -26.77 56.60 7.23
CA LEU A 9 -26.83 55.24 6.66
C LEU A 9 -25.40 54.75 6.44
N LEU A 10 -24.87 54.00 7.41
CA LEU A 10 -23.65 53.21 7.26
C LEU A 10 -23.97 52.02 6.34
N LEU A 11 -23.71 52.15 5.05
CA LEU A 11 -23.66 51.00 4.15
C LEU A 11 -22.38 50.23 4.47
N LEU A 12 -22.49 49.22 5.34
CA LEU A 12 -21.59 48.08 5.35
C LEU A 12 -21.70 47.40 3.98
N SER A 13 -20.92 47.87 3.01
CA SER A 13 -20.63 47.10 1.81
C SER A 13 -19.82 45.90 2.28
N CYS A 14 -20.54 44.79 2.47
CA CYS A 14 -19.97 43.47 2.66
C CYS A 14 -18.95 43.27 1.53
N VAL A 15 -17.68 43.25 1.90
CA VAL A 15 -16.60 42.88 0.99
C VAL A 15 -16.94 41.46 0.57
N LEU A 16 -17.47 41.29 -0.64
CA LEU A 16 -17.58 39.98 -1.29
C LEU A 16 -16.15 39.58 -1.62
N SER A 17 -15.44 39.14 -0.58
CA SER A 17 -14.21 38.39 -0.72
C SER A 17 -14.49 37.27 -1.72
N PRO A 18 -13.62 37.03 -2.71
CA PRO A 18 -13.74 35.83 -3.52
C PRO A 18 -13.77 34.68 -2.54
N GLU A 19 -14.81 33.86 -2.60
CA GLU A 19 -14.81 32.60 -1.90
C GLU A 19 -13.52 31.89 -2.32
N VAL A 20 -12.59 31.81 -1.38
CA VAL A 20 -11.45 30.93 -1.43
C VAL A 20 -12.07 29.54 -1.43
N LEU A 21 -12.45 29.04 -2.60
CA LEU A 21 -12.34 27.63 -2.94
C LEU A 21 -10.84 27.36 -3.00
N GLY A 22 -10.21 27.49 -1.82
CA GLY A 22 -8.90 26.97 -1.55
C GLY A 22 -8.99 25.52 -1.94
N ASP A 23 -8.12 25.16 -2.87
CA ASP A 23 -7.87 23.83 -3.38
C ASP A 23 -8.64 22.78 -2.57
N ILE A 24 -9.73 22.25 -3.16
CA ILE A 24 -10.24 20.97 -2.70
C ILE A 24 -9.08 20.01 -2.99
N ILE A 25 -8.17 19.87 -2.03
CA ILE A 25 -7.17 18.83 -2.02
C ILE A 25 -8.01 17.57 -1.93
N MET A 26 -8.38 17.01 -3.09
CA MET A 26 -8.71 15.61 -3.19
C MET A 26 -7.49 14.90 -2.62
N ARG A 27 -7.51 14.60 -1.32
CA ARG A 27 -6.56 13.66 -0.75
C ARG A 27 -6.79 12.40 -1.57
N PRO A 28 -5.81 11.96 -2.37
CA PRO A 28 -6.03 10.81 -3.22
C PRO A 28 -6.34 9.63 -2.28
N SER A 29 -7.60 9.19 -2.32
CA SER A 29 -8.04 8.02 -1.56
C SER A 29 -7.59 6.78 -2.30
N CYS A 30 -7.46 5.67 -1.58
CA CYS A 30 -7.18 4.40 -2.25
C CYS A 30 -8.30 4.06 -3.25
N ALA A 31 -7.92 3.34 -4.31
CA ALA A 31 -8.87 2.77 -5.24
C ALA A 31 -9.91 1.91 -4.49
N THR A 32 -11.12 1.80 -5.03
CA THR A 32 -12.20 1.04 -4.40
C THR A 32 -11.74 -0.38 -4.08
N GLY A 33 -11.93 -0.80 -2.81
CA GLY A 33 -11.53 -2.12 -2.32
C GLY A 33 -10.08 -2.23 -1.84
N TRP A 34 -9.26 -1.19 -1.96
CA TRP A 34 -7.91 -1.14 -1.42
C TRP A 34 -7.91 -0.62 0.02
N PHE A 35 -7.03 -1.17 0.84
CA PHE A 35 -6.87 -0.82 2.24
C PHE A 35 -5.86 0.31 2.42
N TYR A 36 -6.24 1.38 3.12
CA TYR A 36 -5.36 2.53 3.40
C TYR A 36 -4.61 2.33 4.72
N TYR A 37 -3.29 2.43 4.69
CA TYR A 37 -2.46 2.47 5.91
C TYR A 37 -1.22 3.36 5.71
N ARG A 38 -1.08 4.38 6.56
CA ARG A 38 0.08 5.31 6.60
C ARG A 38 0.47 5.82 5.20
N SER A 39 -0.47 6.44 4.50
CA SER A 39 -0.25 7.02 3.17
C SER A 39 0.15 6.00 2.10
N ASN A 40 -0.22 4.74 2.27
CA ASN A 40 -0.09 3.71 1.26
C ASN A 40 -1.43 2.99 1.10
N CYS A 41 -1.67 2.51 -0.10
CA CYS A 41 -2.82 1.72 -0.47
C CYS A 41 -2.38 0.30 -0.74
N TYR A 42 -3.10 -0.68 -0.18
CA TYR A 42 -2.81 -2.10 -0.33
C TYR A 42 -3.97 -2.84 -0.98
N GLY A 43 -3.67 -3.64 -2.00
CA GLY A 43 -4.65 -4.42 -2.74
C GLY A 43 -4.32 -5.90 -2.67
N TYR A 44 -5.20 -6.70 -2.08
CA TYR A 44 -5.04 -8.15 -2.03
C TYR A 44 -5.81 -8.84 -3.17
N PHE A 45 -5.11 -9.66 -3.95
CA PHE A 45 -5.65 -10.30 -5.14
C PHE A 45 -5.64 -11.83 -5.04
N ARG A 46 -6.82 -12.44 -5.15
CA ARG A 46 -7.03 -13.90 -5.09
C ARG A 46 -6.77 -14.63 -6.43
N LYS A 47 -6.02 -14.02 -7.34
CA LYS A 47 -5.68 -14.61 -8.64
C LYS A 47 -4.34 -15.35 -8.53
N LEU A 48 -4.26 -16.54 -9.12
CA LEU A 48 -3.04 -17.34 -9.11
C LEU A 48 -2.06 -16.86 -10.19
N ARG A 49 -1.01 -16.17 -9.76
CA ARG A 49 0.04 -15.60 -10.61
C ARG A 49 1.42 -16.05 -10.16
N ASN A 50 2.32 -16.29 -11.12
CA ASN A 50 3.74 -16.35 -10.80
C ASN A 50 4.21 -14.96 -10.33
N TRP A 51 5.39 -14.87 -9.71
CA TRP A 51 5.84 -13.61 -9.11
C TRP A 51 5.95 -12.47 -10.14
N SER A 52 6.44 -12.77 -11.35
CA SER A 52 6.59 -11.77 -12.42
C SER A 52 5.23 -11.30 -12.95
N ASP A 53 4.28 -12.20 -13.17
CA ASP A 53 2.94 -11.83 -13.63
C ASP A 53 2.18 -11.03 -12.55
N ALA A 54 2.42 -11.34 -11.27
CA ALA A 54 1.83 -10.61 -10.15
C ALA A 54 2.36 -9.17 -10.08
N GLU A 55 3.65 -8.98 -10.33
CA GLU A 55 4.27 -7.65 -10.44
C GLU A 55 3.69 -6.85 -11.61
N LEU A 56 3.60 -7.46 -12.80
CA LEU A 56 2.98 -6.81 -13.96
C LEU A 56 1.51 -6.44 -13.70
N GLU A 57 0.77 -7.30 -12.98
CA GLU A 57 -0.60 -7.00 -12.59
C GLU A 57 -0.67 -5.85 -11.58
N CYS A 58 0.25 -5.77 -10.60
CA CYS A 58 0.32 -4.62 -9.71
C CYS A 58 0.58 -3.31 -10.47
N GLN A 59 1.53 -3.31 -11.42
CA GLN A 59 1.85 -2.14 -12.24
C GLN A 59 0.67 -1.65 -13.08
N SER A 60 -0.28 -2.53 -13.43
CA SER A 60 -1.49 -2.17 -14.18
C SER A 60 -2.46 -1.27 -13.40
N TYR A 61 -2.34 -1.16 -12.08
CA TYR A 61 -3.21 -0.34 -11.23
C TYR A 61 -2.76 1.14 -11.14
N GLY A 62 -1.64 1.52 -11.75
CA GLY A 62 -1.18 2.90 -11.85
C GLY A 62 0.31 3.07 -11.60
N ASN A 63 0.81 4.28 -11.86
CA ASN A 63 2.22 4.61 -11.64
C ASN A 63 2.60 4.43 -10.16
N GLY A 64 3.69 3.71 -9.92
CA GLY A 64 4.21 3.44 -8.57
C GLY A 64 3.49 2.31 -7.83
N ALA A 65 2.60 1.56 -8.49
CA ALA A 65 2.03 0.34 -7.96
C ALA A 65 2.93 -0.87 -8.25
N HIS A 66 3.31 -1.57 -7.19
CA HIS A 66 4.22 -2.71 -7.23
C HIS A 66 3.73 -3.81 -6.29
N LEU A 67 4.29 -5.01 -6.39
CA LEU A 67 4.21 -5.97 -5.30
C LEU A 67 4.70 -5.34 -3.99
N ALA A 68 3.95 -5.57 -2.92
CA ALA A 68 4.08 -4.77 -1.72
C ALA A 68 5.46 -4.91 -1.04
N SER A 69 6.07 -3.78 -0.71
CA SER A 69 7.09 -3.68 0.32
C SER A 69 6.49 -3.65 1.72
N ILE A 70 7.16 -4.27 2.69
CA ILE A 70 6.78 -4.31 4.10
C ILE A 70 7.99 -3.90 4.94
N LEU A 71 7.94 -2.73 5.57
CA LEU A 71 9.13 -2.02 6.01
C LEU A 71 9.36 -2.07 7.52
N ASN A 72 8.37 -2.51 8.30
CA ASN A 72 8.48 -2.62 9.75
C ASN A 72 7.41 -3.56 10.32
N LEU A 73 7.57 -3.90 11.61
CA LEU A 73 6.66 -4.78 12.33
C LEU A 73 5.20 -4.26 12.36
N LYS A 74 4.99 -2.95 12.55
CA LYS A 74 3.63 -2.39 12.65
C LYS A 74 2.87 -2.52 11.33
N GLU A 75 3.55 -2.25 10.22
CA GLU A 75 3.01 -2.49 8.87
C GLU A 75 2.73 -3.98 8.66
N ALA A 76 3.68 -4.85 8.98
CA ALA A 76 3.51 -6.30 8.84
C ALA A 76 2.29 -6.85 9.61
N SER A 77 2.08 -6.42 10.86
CA SER A 77 0.93 -6.83 11.67
C SER A 77 -0.40 -6.41 11.05
N VAL A 78 -0.50 -5.16 10.59
CA VAL A 78 -1.74 -4.65 9.98
C VAL A 78 -2.02 -5.33 8.64
N ILE A 79 -0.99 -5.57 7.82
CA ILE A 79 -1.14 -6.29 6.55
C ILE A 79 -1.52 -7.76 6.77
N ALA A 80 -0.95 -8.40 7.79
CA ALA A 80 -1.32 -9.77 8.17
C ALA A 80 -2.80 -9.87 8.59
N GLU A 81 -3.29 -8.90 9.36
CA GLU A 81 -4.71 -8.81 9.74
C GLU A 81 -5.61 -8.57 8.52
N TYR A 82 -5.23 -7.62 7.65
CA TYR A 82 -5.94 -7.34 6.40
C TYR A 82 -6.09 -8.59 5.52
N ILE A 83 -4.99 -9.31 5.26
CA ILE A 83 -5.03 -10.56 4.48
C ILE A 83 -5.85 -11.66 5.19
N SER A 84 -5.71 -11.77 6.52
CA SER A 84 -6.43 -12.76 7.33
C SER A 84 -7.95 -12.55 7.33
N GLY A 85 -8.40 -11.33 7.07
CA GLY A 85 -9.81 -11.02 6.83
C GLY A 85 -10.38 -11.70 5.57
N TYR A 86 -9.52 -12.03 4.60
CA TYR A 86 -9.91 -12.71 3.36
C TYR A 86 -9.60 -14.20 3.36
N GLN A 87 -8.43 -14.64 3.86
CA GLN A 87 -8.04 -16.06 3.88
C GLN A 87 -6.91 -16.39 4.87
N ARG A 88 -6.75 -17.68 5.20
CA ARG A 88 -5.71 -18.18 6.14
C ARG A 88 -4.98 -19.46 5.69
N THR A 89 -5.08 -19.84 4.42
CA THR A 89 -4.67 -21.16 3.91
C THR A 89 -3.64 -21.14 2.79
N GLN A 90 -3.39 -20.00 2.15
CA GLN A 90 -2.52 -19.86 0.98
C GLN A 90 -1.43 -18.80 1.22
N PRO A 91 -0.19 -19.01 0.77
CA PRO A 91 0.84 -17.98 0.82
C PRO A 91 0.52 -16.81 -0.12
N VAL A 92 1.12 -15.65 0.14
CA VAL A 92 0.86 -14.41 -0.61
C VAL A 92 2.18 -13.80 -1.07
N TRP A 93 2.34 -13.55 -2.38
CA TRP A 93 3.51 -12.86 -2.92
C TRP A 93 3.63 -11.42 -2.41
N ILE A 94 4.88 -11.01 -2.17
CA ILE A 94 5.30 -9.64 -1.87
C ILE A 94 6.52 -9.27 -2.71
N GLY A 95 6.89 -7.99 -2.72
CA GLY A 95 7.86 -7.43 -3.69
C GLY A 95 9.34 -7.73 -3.43
N LEU A 96 9.67 -8.50 -2.39
CA LEU A 96 11.07 -8.80 -2.06
C LEU A 96 11.59 -9.94 -2.94
N HIS A 97 12.72 -9.73 -3.59
CA HIS A 97 13.34 -10.72 -4.48
C HIS A 97 14.87 -10.65 -4.48
N ASP A 98 15.54 -11.71 -4.96
CA ASP A 98 16.99 -11.81 -5.16
C ASP A 98 17.28 -11.95 -6.66
N PRO A 99 17.30 -10.84 -7.43
CA PRO A 99 17.38 -10.89 -8.90
C PRO A 99 18.69 -11.49 -9.40
N GLN A 100 19.78 -11.24 -8.69
CA GLN A 100 21.13 -11.69 -9.08
C GLN A 100 21.43 -13.11 -8.60
N LYS A 101 20.52 -13.75 -7.85
CA LYS A 101 20.70 -15.09 -7.26
C LYS A 101 21.95 -15.19 -6.39
N LYS A 102 22.32 -14.08 -5.75
CA LYS A 102 23.55 -13.92 -4.94
C LYS A 102 23.22 -13.65 -3.47
N GLN A 103 22.01 -13.99 -3.04
CA GLN A 103 21.49 -13.69 -1.70
C GLN A 103 21.43 -12.18 -1.42
N GLN A 104 21.31 -11.37 -2.46
CA GLN A 104 21.19 -9.92 -2.37
C GLN A 104 19.73 -9.54 -2.60
N TRP A 105 18.99 -9.48 -1.48
CA TRP A 105 17.55 -9.22 -1.49
C TRP A 105 17.27 -7.72 -1.59
N GLN A 106 16.34 -7.36 -2.45
CA GLN A 106 15.89 -5.99 -2.66
C GLN A 106 14.37 -5.97 -2.87
N TRP A 107 13.74 -4.84 -2.54
CA TRP A 107 12.35 -4.60 -2.89
C TRP A 107 12.24 -4.13 -4.33
N ILE A 108 11.27 -4.65 -5.08
CA ILE A 108 11.03 -4.27 -6.47
C ILE A 108 10.64 -2.79 -6.63
N ASP A 109 10.03 -2.19 -5.59
CA ASP A 109 9.68 -0.77 -5.52
C ASP A 109 10.85 0.15 -5.10
N GLY A 110 12.05 -0.41 -4.90
CA GLY A 110 13.25 0.32 -4.51
C GLY A 110 13.33 0.72 -3.03
N ALA A 111 12.39 0.27 -2.18
CA ALA A 111 12.43 0.58 -0.76
C ALA A 111 13.65 -0.05 -0.04
N SER A 112 14.04 0.52 1.10
CA SER A 112 15.15 0.02 1.91
C SER A 112 14.84 -1.33 2.57
N TYR A 113 15.76 -2.28 2.44
CA TYR A 113 15.61 -3.63 2.99
C TYR A 113 16.19 -3.79 4.42
N LEU A 114 15.48 -3.18 5.40
CA LEU A 114 15.89 -3.18 6.82
C LEU A 114 15.10 -4.16 7.70
N TYR A 115 13.82 -4.39 7.41
CA TYR A 115 12.97 -5.33 8.15
C TYR A 115 13.02 -6.73 7.52
N ARG A 116 13.30 -7.77 8.33
CA ARG A 116 13.69 -9.11 7.84
C ARG A 116 13.05 -10.27 8.65
N PRO A 117 11.71 -10.41 8.68
CA PRO A 117 11.01 -11.45 9.43
C PRO A 117 11.03 -12.82 8.72
N TRP A 118 12.21 -13.32 8.36
CA TRP A 118 12.33 -14.63 7.72
C TRP A 118 11.90 -15.75 8.65
N SER A 119 11.14 -16.72 8.14
CA SER A 119 10.96 -17.98 8.84
C SER A 119 12.31 -18.71 8.88
N GLY A 120 12.69 -19.28 10.03
CA GLY A 120 13.96 -19.98 10.21
C GLY A 120 14.14 -21.24 9.36
N ARG A 121 13.27 -21.49 8.38
CA ARG A 121 13.23 -22.69 7.53
C ARG A 121 13.54 -22.33 6.07
N SER A 122 14.67 -21.66 5.83
CA SER A 122 15.20 -21.45 4.48
C SER A 122 16.19 -22.56 4.14
N LEU A 123 15.69 -23.74 3.74
CA LEU A 123 16.54 -24.73 3.06
C LEU A 123 16.91 -24.17 1.68
N GLY A 124 18.21 -24.18 1.36
CA GLY A 124 18.77 -23.67 0.10
C GLY A 124 18.10 -24.24 -1.15
N GLY A 125 18.26 -23.56 -2.28
CA GLY A 125 17.69 -23.94 -3.57
C GLY A 125 17.38 -22.73 -4.46
N ASN A 126 16.77 -22.97 -5.63
CA ASN A 126 16.37 -21.98 -6.63
C ASN A 126 15.16 -21.12 -6.19
N LYS A 127 15.21 -20.54 -4.98
CA LYS A 127 14.12 -19.80 -4.34
C LYS A 127 14.52 -18.33 -4.18
N HIS A 128 14.14 -17.51 -5.16
CA HIS A 128 14.56 -16.11 -5.29
C HIS A 128 13.42 -15.09 -5.16
N CYS A 129 12.20 -15.55 -4.85
CA CYS A 129 11.03 -14.70 -4.63
C CYS A 129 10.45 -14.91 -3.24
N THR A 130 9.80 -13.89 -2.69
CA THR A 130 9.37 -13.87 -1.29
C THR A 130 7.86 -13.89 -1.14
N GLU A 131 7.38 -14.74 -0.25
CA GLU A 131 5.97 -14.85 0.13
C GLU A 131 5.76 -14.63 1.63
N MET A 132 4.59 -14.12 2.01
CA MET A 132 4.09 -14.16 3.38
C MET A 132 3.50 -15.54 3.67
N GLY A 133 4.02 -16.22 4.70
CA GLY A 133 3.65 -17.59 5.02
C GLY A 133 2.36 -17.69 5.84
N TYR A 134 1.33 -18.34 5.28
CA TYR A 134 0.03 -18.51 5.95
C TYR A 134 0.11 -19.26 7.29
N ARG A 135 1.04 -20.20 7.45
CA ARG A 135 1.26 -20.95 8.72
C ARG A 135 1.72 -20.07 9.87
N SER A 136 2.27 -18.91 9.57
CA SER A 136 2.66 -17.90 10.56
C SER A 136 1.62 -16.80 10.72
N ASN A 137 0.38 -17.01 10.23
CA ASN A 137 -0.61 -15.94 10.08
C ASN A 137 -0.04 -14.74 9.32
N PHE A 138 0.75 -15.01 8.27
CA PHE A 138 1.37 -14.01 7.39
C PHE A 138 2.43 -13.10 8.05
N VAL A 139 2.81 -13.32 9.32
CA VAL A 139 3.78 -12.45 10.00
C VAL A 139 5.25 -12.74 9.65
N THR A 140 5.55 -13.90 9.07
CA THR A 140 6.90 -14.26 8.60
C THR A 140 6.94 -14.54 7.11
N TRP A 141 8.13 -14.38 6.54
CA TRP A 141 8.38 -14.56 5.12
C TRP A 141 9.09 -15.87 4.82
N ASN A 142 8.77 -16.46 3.68
CA ASN A 142 9.47 -17.61 3.12
C ASN A 142 10.06 -17.24 1.77
N LYS A 143 11.15 -17.92 1.42
CA LYS A 143 11.65 -17.96 0.05
C LYS A 143 10.90 -19.03 -0.71
N ASN A 144 10.54 -18.76 -1.96
CA ASN A 144 9.91 -19.74 -2.82
C ASN A 144 10.37 -19.57 -4.29
N GLU A 145 10.08 -20.58 -5.10
CA GLU A 145 10.35 -20.56 -6.54
C GLU A 145 9.44 -19.53 -7.22
N CYS A 146 10.01 -18.59 -7.96
CA CYS A 146 9.27 -17.49 -8.58
C CYS A 146 8.18 -17.95 -9.58
N SER A 147 8.29 -19.17 -10.10
CA SER A 147 7.31 -19.79 -11.01
C SER A 147 6.05 -20.29 -10.31
N LYS A 148 6.03 -20.40 -8.98
CA LYS A 148 4.84 -20.83 -8.23
C LYS A 148 3.72 -19.83 -8.39
N ARG A 149 2.50 -20.34 -8.57
CA ARG A 149 1.31 -19.51 -8.75
C ARG A 149 0.55 -19.42 -7.45
N GLN A 150 0.38 -18.20 -6.94
CA GLN A 150 -0.30 -17.92 -5.67
C GLN A 150 -0.94 -16.54 -5.72
N HIS A 151 -1.65 -16.19 -4.65
CA HIS A 151 -2.21 -14.86 -4.45
C HIS A 151 -1.10 -13.83 -4.21
N PHE A 152 -1.42 -12.55 -4.33
CA PHE A 152 -0.42 -11.48 -4.22
C PHE A 152 -1.00 -10.22 -3.58
N LEU A 153 -0.09 -9.41 -3.03
CA LEU A 153 -0.39 -8.13 -2.42
C LEU A 153 0.29 -7.02 -3.21
N CYS A 154 -0.47 -6.06 -3.71
CA CYS A 154 0.05 -4.85 -4.33
C CYS A 154 0.07 -3.69 -3.32
N LYS A 155 0.97 -2.72 -3.55
CA LYS A 155 1.10 -1.49 -2.79
C LYS A 155 1.38 -0.32 -3.72
N TYR A 156 0.77 0.83 -3.46
CA TYR A 156 1.18 2.11 -4.05
C TYR A 156 1.00 3.25 -3.06
N ARG A 157 1.67 4.38 -3.31
CA ARG A 157 1.45 5.63 -2.61
C ARG A 157 0.52 6.51 -3.48
N PRO A 158 -0.68 6.88 -2.99
CA PRO A 158 -1.62 7.70 -3.73
C PRO A 158 -1.11 9.13 -3.93
#